data_AF-A0AAE4V2Q5-F1
#
_entry.id   AF-A0AAE4V2Q5-F1
#
_cell.length_a   1.000
_cell.length_b   1.000
_cell.length_c   1.000
_cell.angle_alpha   90.00
_cell.angle_beta   90.00
_cell.angle_gamma   90.00
#
_symmetry.space_group_name_H-M   'P 1'
#
loop_
_entity.id
_entity.type
_entity.pdbx_description
1 polymer ?
#
loop_
_entity_poly.entity_id
_entity_poly.type
_entity_poly.pdbx_seq_one_letter_code
_entity_poly.pdbx_strand_id
1 'polypeptide(L)'
;MRTSPSCSGIAGRSLATFLRLAGPGLPPRPPSLEVSRRRGAKHTKARDASSVSHHYDVGNDFYRLFLGPTMVYSCGYWDRQPESSGDTGTLDDAQIDKLDLVCRKLGLGPGMRLLDVGCGWGSMALRAAEKYDVSVVGITLSREQCQWARR
;
A
#
# COMPACT_ATOMS: atom_id res chain seq x y z
N MET A 1 17.40 -52.30 1.16
CA MET A 1 16.81 -52.36 -0.19
C MET A 1 15.45 -51.63 -0.16
N ARG A 2 15.42 -50.34 -0.53
CA ARG A 2 14.21 -49.57 -0.82
C ARG A 2 14.56 -48.63 -1.98
N THR A 3 13.89 -48.81 -3.11
CA THR A 3 14.12 -48.06 -4.35
C THR A 3 13.27 -46.80 -4.36
N SER A 4 13.86 -45.66 -4.68
CA SER A 4 13.21 -44.36 -4.88
C SER A 4 12.28 -44.38 -6.11
N PRO A 5 11.12 -43.69 -6.09
CA PRO A 5 10.27 -43.61 -7.27
C PRO A 5 10.80 -42.58 -8.28
N SER A 6 10.76 -42.99 -9.54
CA SER A 6 11.17 -42.28 -10.75
C SER A 6 10.31 -41.03 -11.02
N CYS A 7 10.95 -39.88 -11.16
CA CYS A 7 10.35 -38.60 -11.52
C CYS A 7 10.16 -38.47 -13.04
N SER A 8 9.14 -39.12 -13.59
CA SER A 8 8.93 -39.17 -15.06
C SER A 8 7.49 -38.85 -15.51
N GLY A 9 6.76 -38.01 -14.77
CA GLY A 9 5.32 -37.78 -15.02
C GLY A 9 4.84 -36.34 -15.22
N ILE A 10 5.64 -35.31 -14.94
CA ILE A 10 5.10 -33.94 -14.76
C ILE A 10 5.23 -33.06 -16.02
N ALA A 11 6.09 -33.41 -16.98
CA ALA A 11 6.42 -32.52 -18.11
C ALA A 11 5.30 -32.34 -19.16
N GLY A 12 4.32 -33.26 -19.25
CA GLY A 12 3.36 -33.29 -20.38
C GLY A 12 2.07 -32.49 -20.21
N ARG A 13 1.70 -32.05 -19.00
CA ARG A 13 0.38 -31.43 -18.73
C ARG A 13 0.35 -29.90 -18.78
N SER A 14 1.50 -29.24 -18.98
CA SER A 14 1.63 -27.79 -18.81
C SER A 14 1.22 -26.98 -20.06
N LEU A 15 1.55 -27.45 -21.26
CA LEU A 15 1.40 -26.66 -22.49
C LEU A 15 -0.06 -26.54 -22.96
N ALA A 16 -0.83 -27.63 -22.90
CA ALA A 16 -2.24 -27.62 -23.29
C ALA A 16 -3.10 -26.76 -22.36
N THR A 17 -2.74 -26.72 -21.08
CA THR A 17 -3.38 -25.87 -20.06
C THR A 17 -3.06 -24.40 -20.32
N PHE A 18 -1.80 -24.08 -20.65
CA PHE A 18 -1.39 -22.72 -21.03
C PHE A 18 -2.11 -22.22 -22.29
N LEU A 19 -2.22 -23.05 -23.32
CA LEU A 19 -2.92 -22.71 -24.56
C LEU A 19 -4.44 -22.51 -24.35
N ARG A 20 -5.05 -23.24 -23.41
CA ARG A 20 -6.46 -23.05 -23.02
C ARG A 20 -6.68 -21.79 -22.18
N LEU A 21 -5.76 -21.47 -21.26
CA LEU A 21 -5.82 -20.24 -20.46
C LEU A 21 -5.53 -18.98 -21.28
N ALA A 22 -4.70 -19.08 -22.33
CA ALA A 22 -4.36 -17.95 -23.17
C ALA A 22 -5.55 -17.40 -23.97
N GLY A 23 -6.57 -18.21 -24.24
CA GLY A 23 -7.75 -17.82 -25.02
C GLY A 23 -7.43 -17.39 -26.46
N PRO A 24 -8.42 -17.35 -27.37
CA PRO A 24 -8.21 -16.79 -28.70
C PRO A 24 -8.30 -15.27 -28.62
N GLY A 25 -7.15 -14.58 -28.57
CA GLY A 25 -7.12 -13.15 -28.77
C GLY A 25 -5.89 -12.47 -28.17
N LEU A 26 -5.37 -11.48 -28.89
CA LEU A 26 -4.50 -10.48 -28.27
C LEU A 26 -5.27 -9.83 -27.11
N PRO A 27 -4.60 -9.44 -26.01
CA PRO A 27 -5.25 -8.71 -24.94
C PRO A 27 -5.99 -7.49 -25.51
N PRO A 28 -7.18 -7.14 -24.98
CA PRO A 28 -7.91 -5.98 -25.45
C PRO A 28 -7.00 -4.75 -25.39
N ARG A 29 -7.14 -3.85 -26.36
CA ARG A 29 -6.36 -2.61 -26.35
C ARG A 29 -6.69 -1.87 -25.04
N PRO A 30 -5.67 -1.44 -24.26
CA PRO A 30 -5.93 -0.71 -23.05
C PRO A 30 -6.72 0.57 -23.37
N PRO A 31 -7.70 0.96 -22.53
CA PRO A 31 -8.56 2.10 -22.78
C PRO A 31 -7.74 3.39 -22.95
N SER A 32 -8.20 4.29 -23.81
CA SER A 32 -7.46 5.52 -24.16
C SER A 32 -7.10 6.38 -22.95
N LEU A 33 -7.90 6.30 -21.87
CA LEU A 33 -7.68 6.97 -20.59
C LEU A 33 -6.48 6.43 -19.82
N GLU A 34 -6.21 5.12 -19.88
CA GLU A 34 -5.07 4.47 -19.21
C GLU A 34 -3.77 4.66 -20.01
N VAL A 35 -3.88 4.85 -21.33
CA VAL A 35 -2.74 4.98 -22.25
C VAL A 35 -2.44 6.45 -22.53
N SER A 36 -2.08 7.20 -21.49
CA SER A 36 -1.43 8.49 -21.69
C SER A 36 0.02 8.25 -22.17
N ARG A 37 0.26 8.27 -23.48
CA ARG A 37 1.64 8.24 -24.05
C ARG A 37 2.34 9.56 -23.78
N ARG A 38 2.71 9.80 -22.52
CA ARG A 38 3.48 10.97 -22.09
C ARG A 38 4.92 10.84 -22.63
N ARG A 39 5.33 11.76 -23.50
CA ARG A 39 6.71 11.86 -24.00
C ARG A 39 7.62 12.56 -22.96
N GLY A 40 8.93 12.47 -23.13
CA GLY A 40 9.93 13.12 -22.26
C GLY A 40 10.34 12.30 -21.02
N ALA A 41 11.12 12.94 -20.14
CA ALA A 41 11.66 12.28 -18.94
C ALA A 41 10.53 11.75 -18.05
N LYS A 42 10.67 10.49 -17.59
CA LYS A 42 9.68 9.82 -16.73
C LYS A 42 9.47 10.55 -15.41
N HIS A 43 10.54 11.10 -14.84
CA HIS A 43 10.55 11.81 -13.55
C HIS A 43 11.16 13.20 -13.70
N THR A 44 10.40 14.22 -13.28
CA THR A 44 10.87 15.59 -13.04
C THR A 44 10.08 16.14 -11.87
N LYS A 45 10.66 17.05 -11.07
CA LYS A 45 9.98 17.62 -9.89
C LYS A 45 8.57 18.12 -10.20
N ALA A 46 8.41 18.86 -11.30
CA ALA A 46 7.11 19.38 -11.73
C ALA A 46 6.14 18.26 -12.14
N ARG A 47 6.62 17.24 -12.86
CA ARG A 47 5.80 16.12 -13.35
C ARG A 47 5.37 15.20 -12.21
N ASP A 48 6.27 14.90 -11.29
CA ASP A 48 5.98 14.05 -10.13
C ASP A 48 4.99 14.78 -9.21
N ALA A 49 5.20 16.07 -8.93
CA ALA A 49 4.25 16.88 -8.16
C ALA A 49 2.85 16.94 -8.81
N SER A 50 2.77 17.16 -10.13
CA SER A 50 1.49 17.15 -10.85
C SER A 50 0.81 15.78 -10.81
N SER A 51 1.57 14.69 -10.89
CA SER A 51 1.03 13.32 -10.84
C SER A 51 0.52 12.98 -9.44
N VAL A 52 1.23 13.40 -8.39
CA VAL A 52 0.80 13.26 -7.00
C VAL A 52 -0.47 14.07 -6.74
N SER A 53 -0.51 15.34 -7.14
CA SER A 53 -1.70 16.18 -6.99
C SER A 53 -2.92 15.58 -7.71
N HIS A 54 -2.75 15.13 -8.96
CA HIS A 54 -3.84 14.49 -9.71
C HIS A 54 -4.39 13.23 -9.02
N HIS A 55 -3.55 12.44 -8.37
CA HIS A 55 -3.99 11.24 -7.68
C HIS A 55 -4.63 11.56 -6.33
N TYR A 56 -3.98 12.35 -5.47
CA TYR A 56 -4.40 12.50 -4.07
C TYR A 56 -5.30 13.72 -3.78
N ASP A 57 -5.42 14.69 -4.70
CA ASP A 57 -6.28 15.86 -4.51
C ASP A 57 -7.71 15.66 -5.08
N VAL A 58 -8.14 14.41 -5.28
CA VAL A 58 -9.54 14.07 -5.69
C VAL A 58 -10.55 14.47 -4.61
N GLY A 59 -10.12 14.53 -3.34
CA GLY A 59 -10.91 14.97 -2.19
C GLY A 59 -10.92 13.95 -1.05
N ASN A 60 -10.84 14.42 0.19
CA ASN A 60 -10.72 13.56 1.37
C ASN A 60 -11.96 12.68 1.60
N ASP A 61 -13.15 13.20 1.29
CA ASP A 61 -14.42 12.47 1.45
C ASP A 61 -14.46 11.22 0.55
N PHE A 62 -13.92 11.31 -0.66
CA PHE A 62 -13.82 10.18 -1.58
C PHE A 62 -12.95 9.06 -0.99
N TYR A 63 -11.77 9.40 -0.46
CA TYR A 63 -10.85 8.43 0.11
C TYR A 63 -11.41 7.78 1.38
N ARG A 64 -12.11 8.55 2.21
CA ARG A 64 -12.70 8.06 3.45
C ARG A 64 -13.73 6.95 3.23
N LEU A 65 -14.38 6.89 2.06
CA LEU A 65 -15.35 5.83 1.72
C LEU A 65 -14.76 4.43 1.81
N PHE A 66 -13.47 4.25 1.53
CA PHE A 66 -12.83 2.94 1.48
C PHE A 66 -11.59 2.81 2.39
N LEU A 67 -10.96 3.91 2.79
CA LEU A 67 -9.84 3.88 3.75
C LEU A 67 -10.31 3.85 5.21
N GLY A 68 -11.58 4.19 5.46
CA GLY A 68 -12.11 4.25 6.82
C GLY A 68 -11.52 5.40 7.65
N PRO A 69 -11.67 5.36 8.99
CA PRO A 69 -11.26 6.42 9.90
C PRO A 69 -9.74 6.58 9.98
N THR A 70 -8.96 5.52 9.78
CA THR A 70 -7.50 5.60 9.88
C THR A 70 -6.87 6.45 8.77
N MET A 71 -7.54 6.59 7.62
CA MET A 71 -7.05 7.30 6.43
C MET A 71 -5.64 6.85 6.00
N VAL A 72 -5.27 5.60 6.27
CA VAL A 72 -3.98 5.03 5.90
C VAL A 72 -4.07 4.44 4.50
N TYR A 73 -3.31 5.01 3.57
CA TYR A 73 -3.29 4.54 2.19
C TYR A 73 -1.99 3.84 1.83
N SER A 74 -1.77 2.71 2.49
CA SER A 74 -0.71 1.75 2.21
C SER A 74 -1.22 0.33 2.51
N CYS A 75 -0.36 -0.69 2.35
CA CYS A 75 -0.69 -2.04 2.80
C CYS A 75 -1.03 -2.05 4.31
N GLY A 76 -2.04 -2.85 4.66
CA GLY A 76 -2.32 -3.24 6.04
C GLY A 76 -1.44 -4.42 6.44
N TYR A 77 -1.25 -4.59 7.76
CA TYR A 77 -0.50 -5.71 8.33
C TYR A 77 -1.30 -6.30 9.49
N TRP A 78 -1.59 -7.59 9.43
CA TRP A 78 -2.30 -8.30 10.49
C TRP A 78 -1.27 -9.00 11.38
N ASP A 79 -1.12 -8.52 12.62
CA ASP A 79 -0.19 -9.15 13.56
C ASP A 79 -0.77 -10.45 14.14
N ARG A 80 -2.10 -10.50 14.30
CA ARG A 80 -2.82 -11.71 14.74
C ARG A 80 -2.98 -12.66 13.56
N GLN A 81 -2.53 -13.90 13.73
CA GLN A 81 -2.97 -14.96 12.81
C GLN A 81 -4.45 -15.25 13.08
N PRO A 82 -5.26 -15.57 12.05
CA PRO A 82 -6.61 -16.03 12.28
C PRO A 82 -6.56 -17.23 13.21
N GLU A 83 -7.08 -17.04 14.42
CA GLU A 83 -7.38 -18.12 15.34
C GLU A 83 -8.38 -19.07 14.65
N SER A 84 -8.55 -20.29 15.16
CA SER A 84 -9.50 -21.29 14.65
C SER A 84 -10.96 -20.81 14.49
N SER A 85 -11.29 -19.62 14.99
CA SER A 85 -12.58 -18.92 14.83
C SER A 85 -12.77 -18.22 13.48
N GLY A 86 -11.73 -18.05 12.66
CA GLY A 86 -11.80 -17.41 11.34
C GLY A 86 -11.94 -15.89 11.36
N ASP A 87 -11.90 -15.25 12.52
CA ASP A 87 -11.91 -13.79 12.63
C ASP A 87 -10.49 -13.23 12.46
N THR A 88 -10.30 -12.40 11.44
CA THR A 88 -9.02 -11.75 11.10
C THR A 88 -8.99 -10.29 11.56
N GLY A 89 -10.04 -9.77 12.18
CA GLY A 89 -10.13 -8.34 12.54
C GLY A 89 -10.39 -7.42 11.34
N THR A 90 -10.46 -6.12 11.60
CA THR A 90 -10.83 -5.12 10.59
C THR A 90 -9.61 -4.58 9.82
N LEU A 91 -9.85 -3.89 8.70
CA LEU A 91 -8.79 -3.15 7.99
C LEU A 91 -8.15 -2.09 8.90
N ASP A 92 -8.95 -1.40 9.72
CA ASP A 92 -8.44 -0.37 10.62
C ASP A 92 -7.49 -0.97 11.67
N ASP A 93 -7.83 -2.13 12.22
CA ASP A 93 -6.93 -2.87 13.12
C ASP A 93 -5.59 -3.18 12.44
N ALA A 94 -5.64 -3.67 11.20
CA ALA A 94 -4.45 -3.98 10.43
C ALA A 94 -3.61 -2.75 10.08
N GLN A 95 -4.23 -1.59 9.91
CA GLN A 95 -3.51 -0.35 9.69
C GLN A 95 -2.83 0.13 10.98
N ILE A 96 -3.49 0.01 12.13
CA ILE A 96 -2.89 0.32 13.43
C ILE A 96 -1.72 -0.62 13.75
N ASP A 97 -1.91 -1.92 13.56
CA ASP A 97 -0.87 -2.94 13.73
C ASP A 97 0.36 -2.63 12.85
N LYS A 98 0.13 -2.24 11.60
CA LYS A 98 1.18 -1.80 10.67
C LYS A 98 1.93 -0.57 11.18
N LEU A 99 1.23 0.46 11.66
CA LEU A 99 1.87 1.68 12.18
C LEU A 99 2.72 1.37 13.41
N ASP A 100 2.19 0.56 14.33
CA ASP A 100 2.94 0.14 15.52
C ASP A 100 4.14 -0.73 15.16
N LEU A 101 4.02 -1.62 14.17
CA LEU A 101 5.14 -2.40 13.67
C LEU A 101 6.27 -1.49 13.18
N VAL A 102 5.96 -0.42 12.44
CA VAL A 102 6.96 0.54 11.97
C VAL A 102 7.61 1.25 13.16
N CYS A 103 6.83 1.78 14.11
CA CYS A 103 7.37 2.43 15.31
C CYS A 103 8.31 1.50 16.10
N ARG A 104 7.91 0.23 16.30
CA ARG A 104 8.73 -0.77 16.98
C ARG A 104 10.03 -1.06 16.24
N LYS A 105 9.97 -1.23 14.91
CA LYS A 105 11.16 -1.49 14.08
C LYS A 105 12.16 -0.32 14.09
N LEU A 106 11.66 0.91 14.18
CA LEU A 106 12.47 2.11 14.32
C LEU A 106 13.00 2.31 15.75
N GLY A 107 12.54 1.53 16.73
CA GLY A 107 12.93 1.66 18.13
C GLY A 107 12.50 3.00 18.74
N LEU A 108 11.37 3.56 18.28
CA LEU A 108 10.90 4.86 18.74
C LEU A 108 10.56 4.84 20.23
N GLY A 109 10.91 5.92 20.92
CA GLY A 109 10.56 6.15 22.31
C GLY A 109 10.47 7.64 22.67
N PRO A 110 10.11 7.94 23.93
CA PRO A 110 9.81 9.30 24.37
C PRO A 110 10.91 10.31 24.07
N GLY A 111 10.51 11.50 23.59
CA GLY A 111 11.40 12.62 23.29
C GLY A 111 12.19 12.50 21.97
N MET A 112 12.05 11.39 21.23
CA MET A 112 12.69 11.24 19.92
C MET A 112 12.03 12.11 18.84
N ARG A 113 12.69 12.19 17.68
CA ARG A 113 12.19 12.89 16.48
C ARG A 113 12.04 11.93 15.31
N LEU A 114 10.92 12.02 14.60
CA LEU A 114 10.64 11.24 13.39
C LEU A 114 10.42 12.16 12.18
N LEU A 115 10.99 11.81 11.04
CA LEU A 115 10.66 12.41 9.74
C LEU A 115 9.83 11.40 8.93
N ASP A 116 8.60 11.78 8.59
CA ASP A 116 7.68 10.98 7.78
C ASP A 116 7.59 11.52 6.35
N VAL A 117 8.22 10.81 5.41
CA VAL A 117 8.35 11.21 4.00
C VAL A 117 7.21 10.65 3.18
N GLY A 118 6.31 11.52 2.72
CA GLY A 118 5.05 11.10 2.11
C GLY A 118 4.04 10.73 3.18
N CYS A 119 3.85 11.61 4.17
CA CYS A 119 3.09 11.35 5.40
C CYS A 119 1.59 11.10 5.20
N GLY A 120 1.09 11.20 3.96
CA GLY A 120 -0.33 11.07 3.65
C GLY A 120 -1.18 12.00 4.51
N TRP A 121 -2.26 11.46 5.04
CA TRP A 121 -3.18 12.14 5.96
C TRP A 121 -2.70 12.23 7.41
N GLY A 122 -1.44 11.87 7.69
CA GLY A 122 -0.79 12.08 8.99
C GLY A 122 -0.95 10.95 10.01
N SER A 123 -1.54 9.81 9.64
CA SER A 123 -1.83 8.71 10.59
C SER A 123 -0.59 8.17 11.30
N MET A 124 0.56 8.09 10.61
CA MET A 124 1.83 7.70 11.24
C MET A 124 2.32 8.74 12.22
N ALA A 125 2.21 10.03 11.87
CA ALA A 125 2.62 11.12 12.75
C ALA A 125 1.78 11.14 14.04
N LEU A 126 0.46 11.02 13.92
CA LEU A 126 -0.45 10.92 15.07
C LEU A 126 -0.12 9.71 15.93
N ARG A 127 0.00 8.51 15.32
CA ARG A 127 0.27 7.29 16.08
C ARG A 127 1.61 7.34 16.83
N ALA A 128 2.67 7.84 16.18
CA ALA A 128 3.98 7.98 16.81
C ALA A 128 3.98 9.02 17.93
N ALA A 129 3.32 10.16 17.74
CA ALA A 129 3.20 11.18 18.78
C ALA A 129 2.39 10.67 19.99
N GLU A 130 1.21 10.10 19.76
CA GLU A 130 0.29 9.69 20.83
C GLU A 130 0.77 8.49 21.63
N LYS A 131 1.32 7.46 20.96
CA LYS A 131 1.66 6.18 21.61
C LYS A 131 3.14 6.08 22.00
N TYR A 132 4.03 6.76 21.28
CA TYR A 132 5.48 6.65 21.47
C TYR A 132 6.12 7.93 21.99
N ASP A 133 5.35 9.00 22.19
CA ASP A 133 5.79 10.31 22.68
C ASP A 133 6.93 10.91 21.84
N VAL A 134 6.74 10.88 20.51
CA VAL A 134 7.72 11.32 19.51
C VAL A 134 7.27 12.62 18.84
N SER A 135 8.20 13.54 18.64
CA SER A 135 7.98 14.73 17.80
C SER A 135 8.13 14.40 16.32
N VAL A 136 7.08 14.58 15.53
CA VAL A 136 7.06 14.19 14.11
C VAL A 136 7.06 15.39 13.17
N VAL A 137 7.86 15.32 12.11
CA VAL A 137 7.78 16.21 10.94
C VAL A 137 7.28 15.38 9.76
N GLY A 138 6.07 15.67 9.29
CA GLY A 138 5.52 15.06 8.07
C GLY A 138 5.77 15.93 6.84
N ILE A 139 6.12 15.32 5.72
CA ILE A 139 6.19 15.99 4.41
C ILE A 139 5.28 15.31 3.40
N THR A 140 4.49 16.10 2.67
CA THR A 140 3.67 15.64 1.55
C THR A 140 3.66 16.71 0.44
N LEU A 141 3.42 16.29 -0.80
CA LEU A 141 3.23 17.18 -1.94
C LEU A 141 1.74 17.48 -2.19
N SER A 142 0.81 16.72 -1.60
CA SER A 142 -0.63 16.95 -1.73
C SER A 142 -1.08 18.03 -0.74
N ARG A 143 -1.83 19.01 -1.26
CA ARG A 143 -2.38 20.08 -0.42
C ARG A 143 -3.52 19.57 0.44
N GLU A 144 -4.36 18.68 -0.09
CA GLU A 144 -5.51 18.11 0.63
C GLU A 144 -5.07 17.24 1.80
N GLN A 145 -4.04 16.41 1.60
CA GLN A 145 -3.42 15.62 2.67
C GLN A 145 -2.83 16.51 3.77
N CYS A 146 -2.09 17.55 3.38
CA CYS A 146 -1.49 18.50 4.34
C CYS A 146 -2.56 19.25 5.14
N GLN A 147 -3.65 19.68 4.49
CA GLN A 147 -4.76 20.35 5.17
C GLN A 147 -5.48 19.44 6.14
N TRP A 148 -5.73 18.18 5.76
CA TRP A 148 -6.34 17.19 6.65
C TRP A 148 -5.47 16.92 7.88
N ALA A 149 -4.18 16.65 7.69
CA ALA A 149 -3.25 16.31 8.76
C ALA A 149 -3.02 17.46 9.77
N ARG A 150 -3.43 18.69 9.44
CA ARG A 150 -3.31 19.88 10.30
C ARG A 150 -4.57 20.19 11.12
N ARG A 151 -5.68 19.52 10.85
CA ARG A 151 -6.92 19.67 11.61
C ARG A 151 -6.80 18.96 12.95
#